data_AF-A0A7G6Y937-F1
#
_entry.id   AF-A0A7G6Y937-F1
#
_cell.length_a   1.000
_cell.length_b   1.000
_cell.length_c   1.000
_cell.angle_alpha   90.00
_cell.angle_beta   90.00
_cell.angle_gamma   90.00
#
_symmetry.space_group_name_H-M   'P 1'
#
loop_
_entity.id
_entity.type
_entity.pdbx_description
1 polymer ?
#
loop_
_entity_poly.entity_id
_entity_poly.type
_entity_poly.pdbx_seq_one_letter_code
_entity_poly.pdbx_strand_id
1 'polypeptide(L)'
;MTLWGELALDGPRRSVTVEREYPATPAELWAALTEPERLARWIGRYEGTPDGFRLAMGGPDADAVVDGRVLTCEPERRLLVTWRFTGDGQVEAPTELEAVIEPAGEGRVLLTLTHRRVQAVTAAVYGAGWQDVLTHLARELGADASPQEHDGYLGEAADPAAFDAALDEYRSAEAALVAATMTREGERSAVSLRRLLDAPVDEVWDALTLPDRVGRWLWPVVEWPDDPARERRLRQGDVMRLGDENVDGAVQVLEVLDLEDRAHLRFTWGDAAVSIRLTETGDGTLLSLEQDGVKDTFGAGRLRSAPDFAAGWHQLLDQLTLLLSGLTVPAPDRLWEAAYLVYSAE
;
A
#
# COMPACT_ATOMS: atom_id res chain seq x y z
N MET A 1 25.82 -8.71 3.11
CA MET A 1 24.67 -8.69 4.04
C MET A 1 23.48 -9.15 3.24
N THR A 2 22.76 -10.16 3.71
CA THR A 2 21.55 -10.62 3.02
C THR A 2 20.38 -10.00 3.76
N LEU A 3 19.66 -9.13 3.06
CA LEU A 3 18.43 -8.50 3.53
C LEU A 3 17.29 -9.35 2.98
N TRP A 4 16.42 -9.81 3.86
CA TRP A 4 15.23 -10.57 3.48
C TRP A 4 13.99 -9.77 3.86
N GLY A 5 13.05 -9.67 2.93
CA GLY A 5 11.78 -8.97 3.10
C GLY A 5 10.62 -9.92 2.80
N GLU A 6 9.59 -9.93 3.64
CA GLU A 6 8.37 -10.69 3.41
C GLU A 6 7.14 -9.81 3.64
N LEU A 7 6.16 -9.93 2.76
CA LEU A 7 4.82 -9.37 2.94
C LEU A 7 3.82 -10.50 3.15
N ALA A 8 2.88 -10.29 4.07
CA ALA A 8 1.80 -11.23 4.34
C ALA A 8 0.47 -10.51 4.64
N LEU A 9 -0.63 -11.25 4.49
CA LEU A 9 -1.97 -10.78 4.86
C LEU A 9 -2.13 -10.72 6.38
N ASP A 10 -2.80 -9.67 6.86
CA ASP A 10 -3.17 -9.45 8.26
C ASP A 10 -4.63 -8.96 8.31
N GLY A 11 -5.57 -9.85 7.94
CA GLY A 11 -6.97 -9.49 7.71
C GLY A 11 -7.13 -8.51 6.53
N PRO A 12 -7.83 -7.37 6.71
CA PRO A 12 -7.90 -6.30 5.69
C PRO A 12 -6.58 -5.51 5.57
N ARG A 13 -5.65 -5.69 6.52
CA ARG A 13 -4.34 -5.05 6.60
C ARG A 13 -3.23 -6.00 6.13
N ARG A 14 -2.00 -5.52 6.16
CA ARG A 14 -0.78 -6.24 5.80
C ARG A 14 0.19 -6.27 6.96
N SER A 15 1.07 -7.26 6.96
CA SER A 15 2.30 -7.24 7.74
C SER A 15 3.51 -7.26 6.81
N VAL A 16 4.54 -6.50 7.17
CA VAL A 16 5.85 -6.56 6.52
C VAL A 16 6.91 -6.96 7.53
N THR A 17 7.75 -7.91 7.15
CA THR A 17 8.89 -8.38 7.95
C THR A 17 10.18 -8.10 7.19
N VAL A 18 11.14 -7.49 7.87
CA VAL A 18 12.49 -7.26 7.34
C VAL A 18 13.51 -7.85 8.30
N GLU A 19 14.41 -8.67 7.78
CA GLU A 19 15.45 -9.34 8.57
C GLU A 19 16.84 -8.88 8.17
N ARG A 20 17.68 -8.59 9.16
CA ARG A 20 19.06 -8.15 8.93
C ARG A 20 20.01 -8.55 10.04
N GLU A 21 21.16 -9.09 9.65
CA GLU A 21 22.26 -9.39 10.57
C GLU A 21 23.23 -8.20 10.72
N TYR A 22 23.73 -8.00 11.95
CA TYR A 22 24.70 -6.96 12.29
C TYR A 22 25.96 -7.54 12.96
N PRO A 23 27.15 -6.94 12.76
CA PRO A 23 28.38 -7.26 13.50
C PRO A 23 28.35 -6.67 14.93
N ALA A 24 27.35 -7.04 15.72
CA ALA A 24 27.14 -6.55 17.07
C ALA A 24 26.64 -7.66 17.99
N THR A 25 26.76 -7.44 19.30
CA THR A 25 26.11 -8.25 20.34
C THR A 25 24.64 -7.87 20.52
N PRO A 26 23.80 -8.76 21.10
CA PRO A 26 22.42 -8.40 21.48
C PRO A 26 22.34 -7.15 22.36
N ALA A 27 23.28 -6.98 23.30
CA ALA A 27 23.34 -5.80 24.16
C ALA A 27 23.64 -4.51 23.38
N GLU A 28 24.57 -4.54 22.43
CA GLU A 28 24.89 -3.37 21.59
C GLU A 28 23.73 -2.98 20.67
N LEU A 29 23.05 -3.96 20.07
CA LEU A 29 21.85 -3.71 19.26
C LEU A 29 20.70 -3.19 20.15
N TRP A 30 20.48 -3.78 21.32
CA TRP A 30 19.44 -3.33 22.25
C TRP A 30 19.64 -1.88 22.67
N ALA A 31 20.88 -1.49 23.00
CA ALA A 31 21.20 -0.11 23.32
C ALA A 31 20.94 0.82 22.11
N ALA A 32 21.18 0.39 20.87
CA ALA A 32 20.88 1.19 19.67
C ALA A 32 19.37 1.40 19.44
N LEU A 33 18.55 0.43 19.88
CA LEU A 33 17.10 0.46 19.76
C LEU A 33 16.39 1.17 20.93
N THR A 34 17.07 1.41 22.05
CA THR A 34 16.42 1.89 23.29
C THR A 34 17.04 3.13 23.92
N GLU A 35 18.31 3.42 23.66
CA GLU A 35 18.96 4.64 24.18
C GLU A 35 18.61 5.84 23.29
N PRO A 36 18.01 6.92 23.84
CA PRO A 36 17.56 8.06 23.03
C PRO A 36 18.66 8.69 22.16
N GLU A 37 19.87 8.82 22.69
CA GLU A 37 21.02 9.40 21.99
C GLU A 37 21.51 8.52 20.84
N ARG A 38 21.23 7.21 20.88
CA ARG A 38 21.60 6.26 19.83
C ARG A 38 20.47 6.12 18.80
N LEU A 39 19.21 6.09 19.24
CA LEU A 39 18.02 6.16 18.36
C LEU A 39 18.07 7.39 17.43
N ALA A 40 18.48 8.53 17.98
CA ALA A 40 18.63 9.78 17.23
C ALA A 40 19.64 9.72 16.09
N ARG A 41 20.51 8.70 16.04
CA ARG A 41 21.55 8.52 15.03
C ARG A 41 21.14 7.64 13.85
N TRP A 42 19.99 6.96 13.93
CA TRP A 42 19.56 6.09 12.83
C TRP A 42 18.06 6.13 12.47
N ILE A 43 17.18 6.60 13.36
CA ILE A 43 15.73 6.64 13.05
C ILE A 43 15.04 7.95 13.46
N GLY A 44 15.43 8.57 14.57
CA GLY A 44 14.79 9.81 15.00
C GLY A 44 14.99 10.15 16.47
N ARG A 45 14.63 11.39 16.83
CA ARG A 45 14.75 11.89 18.20
C ARG A 45 13.57 11.37 19.04
N TYR A 46 13.90 10.63 20.08
CA TYR A 46 12.94 10.09 21.04
C TYR A 46 12.61 11.12 22.13
N GLU A 47 11.33 11.26 22.44
CA GLU A 47 10.81 11.99 23.59
C GLU A 47 9.76 11.14 24.32
N GLY A 48 9.96 10.93 25.62
CA GLY A 48 8.95 10.28 26.46
C GLY A 48 7.78 11.23 26.73
N THR A 49 6.55 10.74 26.60
CA THR A 49 5.33 11.51 26.88
C THR A 49 4.55 10.86 28.03
N PRO A 50 3.60 11.56 28.68
CA PRO A 50 2.78 10.95 29.73
C PRO A 50 2.01 9.71 29.28
N ASP A 51 1.66 9.65 27.99
CA ASP A 51 0.84 8.61 27.39
C ASP A 51 1.62 7.64 26.50
N GLY A 52 2.96 7.71 26.48
CA GLY A 52 3.80 6.86 25.64
C GLY A 52 5.11 7.54 25.22
N PHE A 53 5.36 7.59 23.91
CA PHE A 53 6.52 8.27 23.34
C PHE A 53 6.13 9.00 22.06
N ARG A 54 6.96 9.97 21.71
CA ARG A 54 7.00 10.63 20.42
C ARG A 54 8.39 10.43 19.81
N LEU A 55 8.43 10.01 18.55
CA LEU A 55 9.64 9.88 17.75
C LEU A 55 9.55 10.86 16.59
N ALA A 56 10.35 11.93 16.65
CA ALA A 56 10.48 12.86 15.53
C ALA A 56 11.46 12.26 14.51
N MET A 57 10.93 11.82 13.37
CA MET A 57 11.70 11.21 12.29
C MET A 57 12.13 12.30 11.28
N GLY A 58 13.32 12.16 10.70
CA GLY A 58 13.84 13.11 9.71
C GLY A 58 14.66 14.30 10.28
N GLY A 59 14.96 15.25 9.39
CA GLY A 59 15.76 16.45 9.67
C GLY A 59 15.00 17.55 10.44
N PRO A 60 15.64 18.71 10.74
CA PRO A 60 15.02 19.80 11.51
C PRO A 60 13.72 20.36 10.91
N ASP A 61 13.55 20.27 9.59
CA ASP A 61 12.40 20.79 8.84
C ASP A 61 11.35 19.71 8.51
N ALA A 62 11.54 18.46 8.94
CA ALA A 62 10.61 17.36 8.69
C ALA A 62 9.41 17.43 9.66
N ASP A 63 8.19 17.26 9.13
CA ASP A 63 6.95 17.16 9.91
C ASP A 63 6.58 15.71 10.29
N ALA A 64 7.46 14.77 9.97
CA ALA A 64 7.27 13.35 10.18
C ALA A 64 7.46 12.94 11.64
N VAL A 65 6.38 12.47 12.25
CA VAL A 65 6.32 12.12 13.66
C VAL A 65 5.63 10.77 13.82
N VAL A 66 6.15 9.96 14.75
CA VAL A 66 5.50 8.74 15.21
C VAL A 66 5.12 8.91 16.67
N ASP A 67 3.84 8.76 16.96
CA ASP A 67 3.34 8.64 18.32
C ASP A 67 3.08 7.17 18.65
N GLY A 68 3.49 6.72 19.84
CA GLY A 68 3.41 5.31 20.19
C GLY A 68 3.47 5.01 21.68
N ARG A 69 3.31 3.74 22.01
CA ARG A 69 3.35 3.18 23.38
C ARG A 69 4.17 1.91 23.37
N VAL A 70 4.95 1.69 24.43
CA VAL A 70 5.63 0.41 24.63
C VAL A 70 4.62 -0.61 25.14
N LEU A 71 4.45 -1.70 24.40
CA LEU A 71 3.56 -2.81 24.74
C LEU A 71 4.31 -3.96 25.41
N THR A 72 5.51 -4.28 24.90
CA THR A 72 6.41 -5.30 25.45
C THR A 72 7.83 -4.77 25.44
N CYS A 73 8.57 -5.00 26.52
CA CYS A 73 9.99 -4.65 26.63
C CYS A 73 10.72 -5.77 27.38
N GLU A 74 11.40 -6.62 26.62
CA GLU A 74 12.23 -7.72 27.10
C GLU A 74 13.68 -7.40 26.73
N PRO A 75 14.51 -6.96 27.69
CA PRO A 75 15.88 -6.55 27.42
C PRO A 75 16.66 -7.55 26.56
N GLU A 76 17.36 -7.02 25.55
CA GLU A 76 18.21 -7.77 24.62
C GLU A 76 17.50 -8.83 23.77
N ARG A 77 16.16 -8.84 23.77
CA ARG A 77 15.38 -9.90 23.10
C ARG A 77 14.21 -9.39 22.28
N ARG A 78 13.39 -8.51 22.84
CA ARG A 78 12.11 -8.14 22.19
C ARG A 78 11.62 -6.76 22.61
N LEU A 79 11.26 -5.95 21.64
CA LEU A 79 10.57 -4.68 21.83
C LEU A 79 9.34 -4.66 20.93
N LEU A 80 8.16 -4.43 21.52
CA LEU A 80 6.91 -4.24 20.78
C LEU A 80 6.34 -2.88 21.14
N VAL A 81 6.06 -2.07 20.13
CA VAL A 81 5.48 -0.74 20.29
C VAL A 81 4.25 -0.56 19.40
N THR A 82 3.29 0.26 19.82
CA THR A 82 2.35 0.83 18.87
C THR A 82 3.05 1.89 18.03
N TRP A 83 2.59 2.05 16.80
CA TRP A 83 3.17 2.97 15.83
C TRP A 83 2.03 3.76 15.17
N ARG A 84 2.08 5.09 15.24
CA ARG A 84 1.13 5.94 14.52
C ARG A 84 1.91 7.04 13.83
N PHE A 85 2.08 6.89 12.52
CA PHE A 85 2.78 7.86 11.69
C PHE A 85 1.89 9.06 11.35
N THR A 86 2.49 10.25 11.35
CA THR A 86 1.93 11.50 10.84
C THR A 86 3.02 12.25 10.10
N GLY A 87 2.77 12.65 8.86
CA GLY A 87 3.74 13.36 8.02
C GLY A 87 3.13 13.67 6.65
N ASP A 88 3.65 14.68 5.95
CA ASP A 88 3.16 15.11 4.62
C ASP A 88 1.63 15.37 4.58
N GLY A 89 1.07 15.86 5.68
CA GLY A 89 -0.38 16.11 5.82
C GLY A 89 -1.24 14.85 5.98
N GLN A 90 -0.63 13.67 6.15
CA GLN A 90 -1.31 12.40 6.34
C GLN A 90 -1.22 11.93 7.79
N VAL A 91 -2.26 11.24 8.25
CA VAL A 91 -2.29 10.62 9.57
C VAL A 91 -2.72 9.18 9.38
N GLU A 92 -1.82 8.25 9.66
CA GLU A 92 -2.11 6.83 9.52
C GLU A 92 -2.91 6.29 10.72
N ALA A 93 -3.56 5.15 10.50
CA ALA A 93 -4.16 4.38 11.57
C ALA A 93 -3.07 3.76 12.47
N PRO A 94 -3.34 3.53 13.76
CA PRO A 94 -2.38 2.86 14.64
C PRO A 94 -2.02 1.44 14.16
N THR A 95 -0.73 1.17 14.08
CA THR A 95 -0.09 -0.11 13.74
C THR A 95 0.77 -0.61 14.89
N GLU A 96 1.46 -1.74 14.71
CA GLU A 96 2.39 -2.31 15.69
C GLU A 96 3.73 -2.62 15.04
N LEU A 97 4.82 -2.18 15.68
CA LEU A 97 6.18 -2.49 15.27
C LEU A 97 6.84 -3.38 16.33
N GLU A 98 7.33 -4.53 15.89
CA GLU A 98 8.05 -5.49 16.73
C GLU A 98 9.49 -5.66 16.26
N ALA A 99 10.43 -5.52 17.17
CA ALA A 99 11.82 -5.88 16.97
C ALA A 99 12.14 -7.13 17.81
N VAL A 100 12.58 -8.20 17.16
CA VAL A 100 13.08 -9.41 17.79
C VAL A 100 14.58 -9.52 17.54
N ILE A 101 15.33 -9.82 18.61
CA ILE A 101 16.78 -9.90 18.62
C ILE A 101 17.20 -11.33 18.94
N GLU A 102 17.98 -11.92 18.04
CA GLU A 102 18.48 -13.29 18.19
C GLU A 102 20.00 -13.36 17.95
N PRO A 103 20.77 -14.04 18.82
CA PRO A 103 22.18 -14.28 18.55
C PRO A 103 22.38 -15.09 17.26
N ALA A 104 23.26 -14.65 16.37
CA ALA A 104 23.54 -15.29 15.09
C ALA A 104 24.94 -15.96 15.02
N GLY A 105 25.58 -16.18 16.16
CA GLY A 105 26.95 -16.71 16.27
C GLY A 105 28.04 -15.64 16.15
N GLU A 106 29.30 -15.96 16.47
CA GLU A 106 30.51 -15.11 16.29
C GLU A 106 30.35 -13.57 16.35
N GLY A 107 29.79 -13.03 17.44
CA GLY A 107 29.63 -11.57 17.58
C GLY A 107 28.65 -10.94 16.58
N ARG A 108 27.72 -11.74 16.08
CA ARG A 108 26.62 -11.34 15.19
C ARG A 108 25.29 -11.45 15.90
N VAL A 109 24.37 -10.62 15.47
CA VAL A 109 22.99 -10.59 15.93
C VAL A 109 22.06 -10.42 14.74
N LEU A 110 20.98 -11.20 14.72
CA LEU A 110 19.88 -11.08 13.80
C LEU A 110 18.82 -10.16 14.41
N LEU A 111 18.43 -9.14 13.66
CA LEU A 111 17.25 -8.33 13.93
C LEU A 111 16.15 -8.76 12.96
N THR A 112 15.03 -9.22 13.49
CA THR A 112 13.78 -9.38 12.73
C THR A 112 12.84 -8.25 13.14
N LEU A 113 12.50 -7.39 12.18
CA LEU A 113 11.60 -6.27 12.36
C LEU A 113 10.28 -6.55 11.66
N THR A 114 9.18 -6.60 12.40
CA THR A 114 7.85 -6.88 11.87
C THR A 114 6.91 -5.70 12.11
N HIS A 115 6.40 -5.09 11.05
CA HIS A 115 5.39 -4.04 11.10
C HIS A 115 4.03 -4.61 10.69
N ARG A 116 3.07 -4.63 11.62
CA ARG A 116 1.76 -5.29 11.49
C ARG A 116 0.63 -4.29 11.40
N ARG A 117 -0.54 -4.74 10.92
CA ARG A 117 -1.76 -3.94 10.72
C ARG A 117 -1.57 -2.74 9.79
N VAL A 118 -0.58 -2.79 8.91
CA VAL A 118 -0.26 -1.74 7.94
C VAL A 118 -1.34 -1.67 6.87
N GLN A 119 -1.70 -0.47 6.42
CA GLN A 119 -2.71 -0.34 5.36
C GLN A 119 -2.25 -1.07 4.09
N ALA A 120 -3.23 -1.62 3.37
CA ALA A 120 -3.02 -2.10 2.02
C ALA A 120 -2.26 -1.08 1.17
N VAL A 121 -1.38 -1.54 0.27
CA VAL A 121 -0.58 -0.73 -0.65
C VAL A 121 0.57 0.03 0.02
N THR A 122 0.36 0.53 1.25
CA THR A 122 1.42 1.20 2.03
C THR A 122 2.45 0.23 2.59
N ALA A 123 2.11 -1.06 2.69
CA ALA A 123 3.03 -2.09 3.20
C ALA A 123 4.30 -2.22 2.35
N ALA A 124 4.20 -2.05 1.03
CA ALA A 124 5.37 -2.03 0.17
C ALA A 124 6.28 -0.82 0.43
N VAL A 125 5.70 0.35 0.73
CA VAL A 125 6.45 1.57 1.11
C VAL A 125 7.18 1.33 2.43
N TYR A 126 6.50 0.75 3.43
CA TYR A 126 7.12 0.39 4.70
C TYR A 126 8.23 -0.65 4.53
N GLY A 127 8.04 -1.65 3.67
CA GLY A 127 9.07 -2.64 3.36
C GLY A 127 10.33 -1.99 2.83
N ALA A 128 10.22 -1.17 1.79
CA ALA A 128 11.34 -0.44 1.20
C ALA A 128 11.97 0.54 2.20
N GLY A 129 11.14 1.28 2.94
CA GLY A 129 11.59 2.22 3.98
C GLY A 129 12.37 1.54 5.10
N TRP A 130 11.93 0.38 5.59
CA TRP A 130 12.67 -0.37 6.59
C TRP A 130 13.99 -0.91 6.05
N GLN A 131 14.02 -1.37 4.80
CA GLN A 131 15.27 -1.80 4.18
C GLN A 131 16.31 -0.68 4.14
N ASP A 132 15.89 0.55 3.79
CA ASP A 132 16.74 1.74 3.77
C ASP A 132 17.16 2.20 5.17
N VAL A 133 16.20 2.42 6.08
CA VAL A 133 16.45 2.92 7.45
C VAL A 133 17.38 1.98 8.23
N LEU A 134 17.28 0.67 8.04
CA LEU A 134 18.17 -0.30 8.68
C LEU A 134 19.64 -0.20 8.18
N THR A 135 19.91 0.49 7.06
CA THR A 135 21.29 0.83 6.67
C THR A 135 21.91 1.88 7.59
N HIS A 136 21.11 2.79 8.13
CA HIS A 136 21.57 3.75 9.14
C HIS A 136 21.88 3.07 10.47
N LEU A 137 21.08 2.06 10.84
CA LEU A 137 21.37 1.24 12.02
C LEU A 137 22.70 0.48 11.87
N ALA A 138 23.02 0.00 10.65
CA ALA A 138 24.31 -0.63 10.38
C ALA A 138 25.49 0.33 10.62
N ARG A 139 25.36 1.60 10.20
CA ARG A 139 26.37 2.65 10.45
C ARG A 139 26.55 2.92 11.94
N GLU A 140 25.45 3.05 12.69
CA GLU A 140 25.49 3.26 14.14
C GLU A 140 26.12 2.08 14.91
N LEU A 141 26.04 0.87 14.36
CA LEU A 141 26.70 -0.32 14.91
C LEU A 141 28.15 -0.52 14.39
N GLY A 142 28.71 0.48 13.70
CA GLY A 142 30.11 0.48 13.28
C GLY A 142 30.41 -0.34 12.01
N ALA A 143 29.41 -0.64 11.19
CA ALA A 143 29.66 -1.21 9.86
C ALA A 143 30.22 -0.14 8.91
N ASP A 144 31.20 -0.53 8.08
CA ASP A 144 31.69 0.27 6.94
C ASP A 144 30.57 0.42 5.90
N ALA A 145 29.69 1.40 6.11
CA ALA A 145 28.80 1.91 5.07
C ALA A 145 29.34 3.27 4.62
N SER A 146 29.26 3.56 3.31
CA SER A 146 29.88 4.73 2.72
C SER A 146 29.49 6.02 3.45
N PRO A 147 30.45 6.95 3.66
CA PRO A 147 30.21 8.21 4.34
C PRO A 147 29.54 9.19 3.37
N GLN A 148 28.22 9.11 3.28
CA GLN A 148 27.40 10.24 2.84
C GLN A 148 26.49 10.58 4.02
N GLU A 149 26.76 11.73 4.63
CA GLU A 149 25.88 12.37 5.61
C GLU A 149 24.60 12.74 4.86
N HIS A 150 23.45 12.18 5.27
CA HIS A 150 22.15 12.53 4.73
C HIS A 150 21.35 13.32 5.76
N ASP A 151 20.70 14.38 5.27
CA ASP A 151 19.77 15.20 6.03
C ASP A 151 18.44 14.44 6.23
N GLY A 152 18.44 13.50 7.18
CA GLY A 152 17.23 12.91 7.76
C GLY A 152 16.88 11.47 7.33
N TYR A 153 16.33 10.70 8.27
CA TYR A 153 15.91 9.30 8.12
C TYR A 153 14.65 9.08 7.26
N LEU A 154 14.09 10.16 6.71
CA LEU A 154 12.99 10.18 5.73
C LEU A 154 13.29 11.16 4.57
N GLY A 155 14.56 11.50 4.37
CA GLY A 155 15.03 12.33 3.26
C GLY A 155 15.28 11.49 1.99
N GLU A 156 16.21 11.91 1.14
CA GLU A 156 16.67 11.05 0.04
C GLU A 156 17.22 9.74 0.62
N ALA A 157 16.76 8.60 0.08
CA ALA A 157 17.20 7.28 0.50
C ALA A 157 18.74 7.16 0.41
N ALA A 158 19.34 6.32 1.26
CA ALA A 158 20.78 6.14 1.27
C ALA A 158 21.33 5.65 -0.08
N ASP A 159 20.51 4.89 -0.79
CA ASP A 159 20.67 4.53 -2.19
C ASP A 159 19.28 4.59 -2.86
N PRO A 160 18.96 5.67 -3.59
CA PRO A 160 17.66 5.83 -4.24
C PRO A 160 17.34 4.73 -5.24
N ALA A 161 18.34 4.17 -5.92
CA ALA A 161 18.13 3.08 -6.86
C ALA A 161 17.80 1.77 -6.14
N ALA A 162 18.45 1.51 -4.99
CA ALA A 162 18.12 0.35 -4.15
C ALA A 162 16.73 0.49 -3.53
N PHE A 163 16.35 1.70 -3.09
CA PHE A 163 15.00 1.97 -2.57
C PHE A 163 13.93 1.72 -3.63
N ASP A 164 14.10 2.29 -4.83
CA ASP A 164 13.17 2.09 -5.95
C ASP A 164 13.04 0.61 -6.31
N ALA A 165 14.17 -0.12 -6.37
CA ALA A 165 14.16 -1.56 -6.65
C ALA A 165 13.43 -2.36 -5.56
N ALA A 166 13.67 -2.06 -4.28
CA ALA A 166 12.98 -2.70 -3.17
C ALA A 166 11.48 -2.40 -3.18
N LEU A 167 11.09 -1.15 -3.48
CA LEU A 167 9.70 -0.74 -3.58
C LEU A 167 8.97 -1.53 -4.69
N ASP A 168 9.59 -1.66 -5.86
CA ASP A 168 9.02 -2.42 -6.98
C ASP A 168 8.90 -3.92 -6.66
N GLU A 169 9.88 -4.50 -5.96
CA GLU A 169 9.83 -5.88 -5.46
C GLU A 169 8.66 -6.09 -4.49
N TYR A 170 8.54 -5.24 -3.47
CA TYR A 170 7.45 -5.35 -2.49
C TYR A 170 6.08 -5.10 -3.11
N ARG A 171 5.95 -4.21 -4.08
CA ARG A 171 4.69 -4.01 -4.81
C ARG A 171 4.28 -5.25 -5.59
N SER A 172 5.25 -5.89 -6.24
CA SER A 172 5.00 -7.14 -6.98
C SER A 172 4.60 -8.26 -6.01
N ALA A 173 5.26 -8.35 -4.84
CA ALA A 173 4.91 -9.29 -3.79
C ALA A 173 3.50 -9.01 -3.22
N GLU A 174 3.14 -7.75 -2.96
CA GLU A 174 1.80 -7.37 -2.53
C GLU A 174 0.75 -7.74 -3.58
N ALA A 175 1.02 -7.46 -4.85
CA ALA A 175 0.10 -7.81 -5.92
C ALA A 175 -0.11 -9.33 -6.04
N ALA A 176 0.93 -10.13 -5.80
CA ALA A 176 0.85 -11.58 -5.79
C ALA A 176 0.00 -12.14 -4.62
N LEU A 177 0.00 -11.49 -3.45
CA LEU A 177 -0.81 -11.92 -2.29
C LEU A 177 -2.32 -11.89 -2.57
N VAL A 178 -2.76 -11.01 -3.48
CA VAL A 178 -4.17 -10.76 -3.79
C VAL A 178 -4.41 -10.80 -5.30
N ALA A 179 -3.71 -11.69 -6.01
CA ALA A 179 -3.82 -11.81 -7.47
C ALA A 179 -5.27 -12.05 -7.93
N ALA A 180 -5.62 -11.46 -9.08
CA ALA A 180 -6.86 -11.73 -9.79
C ALA A 180 -6.78 -13.11 -10.46
N THR A 181 -7.94 -13.73 -10.69
CA THR A 181 -8.07 -14.86 -11.60
C THR A 181 -8.41 -14.34 -12.99
N MET A 182 -7.73 -14.86 -14.00
CA MET A 182 -7.95 -14.52 -15.40
C MET A 182 -8.43 -15.73 -16.19
N THR A 183 -9.36 -15.52 -17.10
CA THR A 183 -9.77 -16.55 -18.07
C THR A 183 -9.84 -15.95 -19.46
N ARG A 184 -9.45 -16.74 -20.47
CA ARG A 184 -9.52 -16.31 -21.87
C ARG A 184 -10.26 -17.36 -22.69
N GLU A 185 -11.34 -16.94 -23.33
CA GLU A 185 -12.13 -17.75 -24.25
C GLU A 185 -12.11 -17.11 -25.64
N GLY A 186 -11.37 -17.73 -26.57
CA GLY A 186 -11.15 -17.15 -27.89
C GLY A 186 -10.42 -15.80 -27.80
N GLU A 187 -11.06 -14.75 -28.32
CA GLU A 187 -10.54 -13.37 -28.29
C GLU A 187 -11.15 -12.55 -27.14
N ARG A 188 -11.71 -13.19 -26.10
CA ARG A 188 -12.33 -12.49 -24.96
C ARG A 188 -11.63 -12.85 -23.66
N SER A 189 -11.26 -11.83 -22.91
CA SER A 189 -10.59 -11.94 -21.62
C SER A 189 -11.52 -11.48 -20.50
N ALA A 190 -11.71 -12.34 -19.50
CA ALA A 190 -12.48 -12.06 -18.29
C ALA A 190 -11.55 -12.07 -17.07
N VAL A 191 -11.90 -11.26 -16.07
CA VAL A 191 -11.10 -11.06 -14.85
C VAL A 191 -12.02 -11.12 -13.65
N SER A 192 -11.62 -11.85 -12.61
CA SER A 192 -12.28 -11.82 -11.31
C SER A 192 -11.25 -11.56 -10.22
N LEU A 193 -11.53 -10.65 -9.30
CA LEU A 193 -10.63 -10.36 -8.19
C LEU A 193 -11.42 -9.97 -6.94
N ARG A 194 -10.84 -10.20 -5.77
CA ARG A 194 -11.45 -9.89 -4.47
C ARG A 194 -10.52 -9.07 -3.61
N ARG A 195 -11.06 -8.09 -2.89
CA ARG A 195 -10.34 -7.25 -1.94
C ARG A 195 -11.14 -7.13 -0.65
N LEU A 196 -10.51 -7.44 0.47
CA LEU A 196 -11.05 -7.08 1.78
C LEU A 196 -10.59 -5.67 2.10
N LEU A 197 -11.53 -4.74 2.18
CA LEU A 197 -11.30 -3.31 2.40
C LEU A 197 -11.53 -2.98 3.88
N ASP A 198 -10.59 -2.25 4.48
CA ASP A 198 -10.70 -1.73 5.86
C ASP A 198 -11.62 -0.50 5.92
N ALA A 199 -12.87 -0.68 5.52
CA ALA A 199 -13.90 0.35 5.54
C ALA A 199 -15.29 -0.30 5.69
N PRO A 200 -16.23 0.38 6.37
CA PRO A 200 -17.62 -0.06 6.43
C PRO A 200 -18.28 0.00 5.04
N VAL A 201 -19.32 -0.81 4.83
CA VAL A 201 -19.95 -0.94 3.50
C VAL A 201 -20.51 0.38 3.00
N ASP A 202 -21.00 1.24 3.89
CA ASP A 202 -21.47 2.59 3.56
C ASP A 202 -20.37 3.40 2.88
N GLU A 203 -19.18 3.47 3.46
CA GLU A 203 -18.05 4.22 2.89
C GLU A 203 -17.59 3.66 1.55
N VAL A 204 -17.58 2.33 1.40
CA VAL A 204 -17.26 1.68 0.13
C VAL A 204 -18.33 2.00 -0.91
N TRP A 205 -19.62 1.91 -0.54
CA TRP A 205 -20.73 2.21 -1.43
C TRP A 205 -20.75 3.66 -1.89
N ASP A 206 -20.44 4.60 -0.99
CA ASP A 206 -20.24 6.01 -1.30
C ASP A 206 -19.11 6.19 -2.32
N ALA A 207 -17.99 5.47 -2.15
CA ALA A 207 -16.88 5.53 -3.08
C ALA A 207 -17.21 5.01 -4.48
N LEU A 208 -18.15 4.07 -4.58
CA LEU A 208 -18.61 3.50 -5.85
C LEU A 208 -19.74 4.31 -6.51
N THR A 209 -20.50 5.10 -5.75
CA THR A 209 -21.75 5.71 -6.25
C THR A 209 -21.81 7.22 -6.20
N LEU A 210 -20.87 7.90 -5.53
CA LEU A 210 -20.78 9.36 -5.53
C LEU A 210 -19.70 9.85 -6.51
N PRO A 211 -20.01 10.88 -7.33
CA PRO A 211 -19.13 11.32 -8.42
C PRO A 211 -17.75 11.78 -7.94
N ASP A 212 -17.69 12.59 -6.89
CA ASP A 212 -16.43 13.09 -6.35
C ASP A 212 -15.53 11.98 -5.82
N ARG A 213 -16.10 10.83 -5.46
CA ARG A 213 -15.33 9.67 -4.98
C ARG A 213 -14.98 8.71 -6.11
N VAL A 214 -15.93 8.41 -7.01
CA VAL A 214 -15.67 7.64 -8.23
C VAL A 214 -14.53 8.25 -9.03
N GLY A 215 -14.53 9.58 -9.17
CA GLY A 215 -13.50 10.34 -9.88
C GLY A 215 -12.09 10.26 -9.30
N ARG A 216 -11.93 9.76 -8.06
CA ARG A 216 -10.63 9.69 -7.36
C ARG A 216 -9.95 8.34 -7.44
N TRP A 217 -10.68 7.27 -7.78
CA TRP A 217 -10.11 5.92 -7.87
C TRP A 217 -10.37 5.23 -9.20
N LEU A 218 -11.46 5.58 -9.91
CA LEU A 218 -11.76 4.97 -11.21
C LEU A 218 -11.14 5.80 -12.33
N TRP A 219 -11.75 6.93 -12.69
CA TRP A 219 -11.23 7.92 -13.65
C TRP A 219 -11.96 9.25 -13.49
N PRO A 220 -11.37 10.39 -13.91
CA PRO A 220 -11.97 11.71 -13.75
C PRO A 220 -13.39 11.82 -14.32
N VAL A 221 -14.35 12.29 -13.52
CA VAL A 221 -15.74 12.46 -13.96
C VAL A 221 -15.88 13.70 -14.85
N VAL A 222 -16.28 13.48 -16.10
CA VAL A 222 -16.54 14.52 -17.12
C VAL A 222 -18.02 14.92 -17.12
N GLU A 223 -18.93 13.97 -16.95
CA GLU A 223 -20.37 14.21 -16.90
C GLU A 223 -21.03 13.24 -15.92
N TRP A 224 -21.99 13.77 -15.15
CA TRP A 224 -22.77 13.00 -14.18
C TRP A 224 -24.27 13.15 -14.48
N PRO A 225 -25.06 12.07 -14.38
CA PRO A 225 -26.43 12.08 -14.88
C PRO A 225 -27.39 12.96 -14.05
N ASP A 226 -28.17 13.79 -14.76
CA ASP A 226 -29.25 14.64 -14.23
C ASP A 226 -28.89 15.53 -13.01
N ASP A 227 -27.60 15.80 -12.81
CA ASP A 227 -27.12 16.58 -11.67
C ASP A 227 -25.96 17.51 -12.08
N PRO A 228 -26.24 18.81 -12.30
CA PRO A 228 -25.21 19.78 -12.64
C PRO A 228 -24.23 20.04 -11.49
N ALA A 229 -24.61 19.73 -10.24
CA ALA A 229 -23.76 19.88 -9.06
C ALA A 229 -22.93 18.63 -8.77
N ARG A 230 -23.33 17.47 -9.31
CA ARG A 230 -22.69 16.16 -9.07
C ARG A 230 -22.68 15.81 -7.57
N GLU A 231 -23.84 15.84 -6.93
CA GLU A 231 -23.98 15.56 -5.49
C GLU A 231 -24.76 14.27 -5.22
N ARG A 232 -25.55 13.78 -6.20
CA ARG A 232 -26.38 12.58 -6.03
C ARG A 232 -25.64 11.28 -6.34
N ARG A 233 -26.07 10.22 -5.66
CA ARG A 233 -25.67 8.84 -5.99
C ARG A 233 -26.19 8.37 -7.34
N LEU A 234 -25.47 7.43 -7.95
CA LEU A 234 -25.91 6.65 -9.10
C LEU A 234 -27.21 5.87 -8.83
N ARG A 235 -27.97 5.65 -9.89
CA ARG A 235 -29.19 4.84 -9.97
C ARG A 235 -29.11 3.92 -11.17
N GLN A 236 -29.92 2.88 -11.19
CA GLN A 236 -30.06 2.06 -12.38
C GLN A 236 -30.52 2.90 -13.59
N GLY A 237 -29.90 2.68 -14.75
CA GLY A 237 -30.13 3.41 -16.00
C GLY A 237 -29.36 4.73 -16.12
N ASP A 238 -28.64 5.14 -15.07
CA ASP A 238 -27.78 6.32 -15.13
C ASP A 238 -26.61 6.11 -16.11
N VAL A 239 -26.25 7.17 -16.83
CA VAL A 239 -25.08 7.19 -17.70
C VAL A 239 -24.07 8.21 -17.18
N MET A 240 -22.88 7.75 -16.82
CA MET A 240 -21.75 8.62 -16.44
C MET A 240 -20.68 8.61 -17.53
N ARG A 241 -19.92 9.71 -17.62
CA ARG A 241 -18.83 9.87 -18.58
C ARG A 241 -17.53 10.16 -17.83
N LEU A 242 -16.53 9.32 -18.04
CA LEU A 242 -15.22 9.46 -17.42
C LEU A 242 -14.18 9.83 -18.48
N GLY A 243 -13.22 10.67 -18.15
CA GLY A 243 -12.07 10.96 -19.01
C GLY A 243 -11.20 9.73 -19.11
N ASP A 244 -10.85 9.29 -20.33
CA ASP A 244 -9.95 8.16 -20.52
C ASP A 244 -8.50 8.62 -20.30
N GLU A 245 -7.87 8.16 -19.23
CA GLU A 245 -6.48 8.50 -18.92
C GLU A 245 -5.48 7.89 -19.91
N ASN A 246 -5.88 6.90 -20.71
CA ASN A 246 -5.00 6.26 -21.69
C ASN A 246 -5.00 6.98 -23.04
N VAL A 247 -6.03 7.78 -23.34
CA VAL A 247 -6.21 8.43 -24.64
C VAL A 247 -6.68 9.86 -24.43
N ASP A 248 -5.79 10.81 -24.71
CA ASP A 248 -6.08 12.23 -24.52
C ASP A 248 -7.35 12.68 -25.28
N GLY A 249 -8.23 13.37 -24.55
CA GLY A 249 -9.53 13.84 -25.03
C GLY A 249 -10.59 12.75 -25.26
N ALA A 250 -10.28 11.47 -25.04
CA ALA A 250 -11.26 10.40 -25.12
C ALA A 250 -12.09 10.32 -23.83
N VAL A 251 -13.30 9.76 -23.98
CA VAL A 251 -14.29 9.68 -22.91
C VAL A 251 -14.85 8.26 -22.90
N GLN A 252 -14.72 7.60 -21.76
CA GLN A 252 -15.38 6.34 -21.48
C GLN A 252 -16.82 6.63 -21.02
N VAL A 253 -17.78 5.99 -21.68
CA VAL A 253 -19.21 6.07 -21.32
C VAL A 253 -19.58 4.81 -20.56
N LEU A 254 -20.25 4.97 -19.42
CA LEU A 254 -20.65 3.88 -18.54
C LEU A 254 -22.14 4.01 -18.23
N GLU A 255 -22.93 3.02 -18.63
CA GLU A 255 -24.34 2.89 -18.24
C GLU A 255 -24.46 1.93 -17.05
N VAL A 256 -25.19 2.34 -16.01
CA VAL A 256 -25.51 1.50 -14.86
C VAL A 256 -26.63 0.54 -15.25
N LEU A 257 -26.27 -0.73 -15.41
CA LEU A 257 -27.17 -1.81 -15.85
C LEU A 257 -28.03 -2.34 -14.71
N ASP A 258 -27.43 -2.51 -13.54
CA ASP A 258 -28.07 -3.03 -12.33
C ASP A 258 -27.45 -2.39 -11.09
N LEU A 259 -28.30 -2.12 -10.09
CA LEU A 259 -27.88 -1.48 -8.85
C LEU A 259 -28.76 -1.93 -7.69
N GLU A 260 -28.13 -2.56 -6.70
CA GLU A 260 -28.72 -2.90 -5.41
C GLU A 260 -27.96 -2.14 -4.31
N ASP A 261 -28.68 -1.32 -3.55
CA ASP A 261 -28.08 -0.44 -2.54
C ASP A 261 -27.18 -1.22 -1.58
N ARG A 262 -25.93 -0.76 -1.43
CA ARG A 262 -24.87 -1.35 -0.59
C ARG A 262 -24.48 -2.79 -0.93
N ALA A 263 -24.92 -3.35 -2.06
CA ALA A 263 -24.73 -4.76 -2.35
C ALA A 263 -24.17 -5.03 -3.75
N HIS A 264 -24.65 -4.33 -4.78
CA HIS A 264 -24.28 -4.65 -6.17
C HIS A 264 -24.32 -3.41 -7.05
N LEU A 265 -23.25 -3.19 -7.81
CA LEU A 265 -23.19 -2.21 -8.89
C LEU A 265 -22.69 -2.91 -10.16
N ARG A 266 -23.48 -2.85 -11.23
CA ARG A 266 -23.09 -3.36 -12.54
C ARG A 266 -23.19 -2.27 -13.60
N PHE A 267 -22.13 -2.11 -14.38
CA PHE A 267 -22.09 -1.11 -15.46
C PHE A 267 -21.41 -1.64 -16.71
N THR A 268 -21.69 -1.02 -17.85
CA THR A 268 -21.08 -1.36 -19.14
C THR A 268 -19.58 -1.07 -19.13
N TRP A 269 -18.77 -1.94 -19.74
CA TRP A 269 -17.34 -1.71 -19.94
C TRP A 269 -16.90 -2.26 -21.29
N GLY A 270 -16.52 -1.36 -22.21
CA GLY A 270 -16.27 -1.73 -23.60
C GLY A 270 -17.49 -2.37 -24.26
N ASP A 271 -17.33 -3.59 -24.79
CA ASP A 271 -18.42 -4.40 -25.36
C ASP A 271 -18.99 -5.43 -24.36
N ALA A 272 -18.68 -5.30 -23.08
CA ALA A 272 -19.12 -6.18 -22.00
C ALA A 272 -19.57 -5.36 -20.76
N ALA A 273 -19.46 -5.94 -19.57
CA ALA A 273 -19.84 -5.29 -18.32
C ALA A 273 -18.92 -5.69 -17.16
N VAL A 274 -18.94 -4.88 -16.12
CA VAL A 274 -18.26 -5.10 -14.85
C VAL A 274 -19.30 -5.13 -13.74
N SER A 275 -19.21 -6.12 -12.88
CA SER A 275 -20.01 -6.28 -11.67
C SER A 275 -19.13 -6.14 -10.43
N ILE A 276 -19.52 -5.25 -9.53
CA ILE A 276 -18.93 -5.10 -8.21
C ILE A 276 -19.96 -5.53 -7.17
N ARG A 277 -19.62 -6.51 -6.35
CA ARG A 277 -20.45 -7.00 -5.24
C ARG A 277 -19.78 -6.69 -3.91
N LEU A 278 -20.57 -6.23 -2.95
CA LEU A 278 -20.12 -5.92 -1.60
C LEU A 278 -20.75 -6.90 -0.61
N THR A 279 -19.91 -7.40 0.30
CA THR A 279 -20.36 -8.22 1.42
C THR A 279 -19.74 -7.64 2.70
N GLU A 280 -20.57 -7.25 3.66
CA GLU A 280 -20.09 -6.90 5.00
C GLU A 280 -19.40 -8.09 5.67
N THR A 281 -18.30 -7.82 6.36
CA THR A 281 -17.55 -8.80 7.14
C THR A 281 -17.31 -8.25 8.54
N GLY A 282 -16.80 -9.09 9.45
CA GLY A 282 -16.44 -8.64 10.80
C GLY A 282 -15.29 -7.62 10.83
N ASP A 283 -14.45 -7.62 9.78
CA ASP A 283 -13.20 -6.86 9.70
C ASP A 283 -13.24 -5.77 8.61
N GLY A 284 -14.41 -5.47 8.03
CA GLY A 284 -14.55 -4.50 6.94
C GLY A 284 -15.51 -4.97 5.84
N THR A 285 -15.24 -4.61 4.59
CA THR A 285 -16.09 -4.93 3.43
C THR A 285 -15.33 -5.75 2.40
N LEU A 286 -15.85 -6.94 2.06
CA LEU A 286 -15.33 -7.72 0.95
C LEU A 286 -15.92 -7.20 -0.36
N LEU A 287 -15.06 -6.64 -1.21
CA LEU A 287 -15.37 -6.27 -2.58
C LEU A 287 -14.99 -7.43 -3.51
N SER A 288 -15.94 -7.91 -4.30
CA SER A 288 -15.71 -8.87 -5.39
C SER A 288 -16.01 -8.19 -6.73
N LEU A 289 -15.01 -8.09 -7.60
CA LEU A 289 -15.13 -7.52 -8.93
C LEU A 289 -15.07 -8.65 -9.96
N GLU A 290 -16.02 -8.62 -10.90
CA GLU A 290 -16.09 -9.51 -12.05
C GLU A 290 -16.22 -8.66 -13.31
N GLN A 291 -15.19 -8.70 -14.15
CA GLN A 291 -15.25 -8.22 -15.52
C GLN A 291 -15.66 -9.40 -16.41
N ASP A 292 -16.79 -9.26 -17.10
CA ASP A 292 -17.19 -10.20 -18.14
C ASP A 292 -16.12 -10.29 -19.24
N GLY A 293 -16.18 -11.32 -20.08
CA GLY A 293 -15.25 -11.44 -21.21
C GLY A 293 -15.33 -10.21 -22.10
N VAL A 294 -14.30 -9.37 -22.10
CA VAL A 294 -14.14 -8.19 -22.97
C VAL A 294 -13.28 -8.61 -24.14
N LYS A 295 -13.59 -8.13 -25.35
CA LYS A 295 -12.77 -8.43 -26.52
C LYS A 295 -11.34 -7.89 -26.33
N ASP A 296 -10.34 -8.71 -26.64
CA ASP A 296 -8.95 -8.27 -26.72
C ASP A 296 -8.84 -7.17 -27.78
N THR A 297 -8.25 -6.03 -27.42
CA THR A 297 -8.15 -4.87 -28.31
C THR A 297 -6.72 -4.40 -28.41
N PHE A 298 -6.36 -3.84 -29.56
CA PHE A 298 -5.08 -3.16 -29.69
C PHE A 298 -5.27 -1.68 -29.34
N GLY A 299 -4.49 -1.18 -28.37
CA GLY A 299 -4.59 0.19 -27.88
C GLY A 299 -3.30 0.62 -27.18
N ALA A 300 -3.00 1.92 -27.20
CA ALA A 300 -1.79 2.49 -26.59
C ALA A 300 -0.48 1.75 -26.95
N GLY A 301 -0.37 1.28 -28.21
CA GLY A 301 0.83 0.62 -28.72
C GLY A 301 1.02 -0.86 -28.35
N ARG A 302 0.05 -1.50 -27.67
CA ARG A 302 0.11 -2.94 -27.35
C ARG A 302 -1.26 -3.63 -27.40
N LEU A 303 -1.23 -4.96 -27.39
CA LEU A 303 -2.45 -5.76 -27.22
C LEU A 303 -2.88 -5.65 -25.75
N ARG A 304 -4.12 -5.20 -25.54
CA ARG A 304 -4.81 -5.24 -24.25
C ARG A 304 -5.51 -6.59 -24.13
N SER A 305 -5.01 -7.40 -23.23
CA SER A 305 -5.40 -8.80 -22.99
C SER A 305 -5.69 -9.04 -21.51
N ALA A 306 -5.97 -10.28 -21.12
CA ALA A 306 -6.25 -10.66 -19.74
C ALA A 306 -5.27 -10.05 -18.69
N PRO A 307 -3.93 -10.17 -18.84
CA PRO A 307 -2.98 -9.54 -17.92
C PRO A 307 -3.11 -8.01 -17.81
N ASP A 308 -3.39 -7.33 -18.93
CA ASP A 308 -3.60 -5.88 -18.93
C ASP A 308 -4.84 -5.48 -18.14
N PHE A 309 -5.95 -6.19 -18.35
CA PHE A 309 -7.21 -5.94 -17.66
C PHE A 309 -7.07 -6.26 -16.17
N ALA A 310 -6.40 -7.36 -15.82
CA ALA A 310 -6.15 -7.74 -14.43
C ALA A 310 -5.29 -6.69 -13.71
N ALA A 311 -4.18 -6.25 -14.32
CA ALA A 311 -3.33 -5.19 -13.76
C ALA A 311 -4.08 -3.86 -13.61
N GLY A 312 -4.90 -3.50 -14.60
CA GLY A 312 -5.74 -2.30 -14.55
C GLY A 312 -6.71 -2.33 -13.37
N TRP A 313 -7.54 -3.37 -13.25
CA TRP A 313 -8.49 -3.48 -12.14
C TRP A 313 -7.80 -3.59 -10.78
N HIS A 314 -6.64 -4.25 -10.71
CA HIS A 314 -5.82 -4.32 -9.50
C HIS A 314 -5.44 -2.92 -9.04
N GLN A 315 -4.78 -2.15 -9.91
CA GLN A 315 -4.35 -0.79 -9.61
C GLN A 315 -5.51 0.11 -9.19
N LEU A 316 -6.64 0.05 -9.88
CA LEU A 316 -7.82 0.86 -9.55
C LEU A 316 -8.35 0.51 -8.14
N LEU A 317 -8.34 -0.77 -7.76
CA LEU A 317 -8.77 -1.17 -6.42
C LEU A 317 -7.73 -0.87 -5.33
N ASP A 318 -6.45 -0.79 -5.67
CA ASP A 318 -5.42 -0.25 -4.78
C ASP A 318 -5.65 1.25 -4.55
N GLN A 319 -5.98 2.02 -5.60
CA GLN A 319 -6.37 3.42 -5.48
C GLN A 319 -7.64 3.60 -4.65
N LEU A 320 -8.64 2.73 -4.80
CA LEU A 320 -9.84 2.73 -3.96
C LEU A 320 -9.46 2.50 -2.48
N THR A 321 -8.52 1.59 -2.23
CA THR A 321 -8.09 1.30 -0.85
C THR A 321 -7.37 2.48 -0.20
N LEU A 322 -6.51 3.17 -0.97
CA LEU A 322 -5.84 4.41 -0.56
C LEU A 322 -6.85 5.54 -0.30
N LEU A 323 -7.84 5.71 -1.20
CA LEU A 323 -8.92 6.68 -1.06
C LEU A 323 -9.72 6.47 0.23
N LEU A 324 -10.10 5.23 0.54
CA LEU A 324 -10.84 4.88 1.75
C LEU A 324 -10.04 5.15 3.02
N SER A 325 -8.71 5.02 2.94
CA SER A 325 -7.81 5.27 4.07
C SER A 325 -7.36 6.73 4.18
N GLY A 326 -7.63 7.56 3.17
CA GLY A 326 -7.13 8.94 3.10
C GLY A 326 -5.61 9.02 2.94
N LEU A 327 -5.00 8.03 2.30
CA LEU A 327 -3.55 7.91 2.13
C LEU A 327 -3.13 8.05 0.68
N THR A 328 -1.83 8.29 0.46
CA THR A 328 -1.18 8.26 -0.85
C THR A 328 0.10 7.47 -0.76
N VAL A 329 0.65 7.09 -1.91
CA VAL A 329 1.95 6.42 -2.00
C VAL A 329 2.83 7.13 -3.04
N PRO A 330 4.16 7.07 -2.90
CA PRO A 330 5.08 7.59 -3.91
C PRO A 330 4.91 6.82 -5.23
N ALA A 331 5.18 7.45 -6.38
CA ALA A 331 5.14 6.81 -7.71
C ALA A 331 3.92 5.87 -7.92
N PRO A 332 2.67 6.35 -7.74
CA PRO A 332 1.46 5.52 -7.86
C PRO A 332 1.22 5.01 -9.29
N ASP A 333 1.86 5.64 -10.28
CA ASP A 333 1.90 5.23 -11.68
C ASP A 333 2.58 3.87 -11.89
N ARG A 334 3.52 3.47 -11.01
CA ARG A 334 4.20 2.17 -11.08
C ARG A 334 3.41 1.00 -10.48
N LEU A 335 2.28 1.26 -9.80
CA LEU A 335 1.43 0.19 -9.25
C LEU A 335 0.92 -0.76 -10.35
N TRP A 336 0.58 -0.20 -11.52
CA TRP A 336 0.16 -0.98 -12.66
C TRP A 336 1.24 -1.96 -13.14
N GLU A 337 2.49 -1.47 -13.25
CA GLU A 337 3.62 -2.23 -13.77
C GLU A 337 3.94 -3.42 -12.86
N ALA A 338 3.95 -3.19 -11.54
CA ALA A 338 4.16 -4.23 -10.55
C ALA A 338 3.07 -5.32 -10.62
N ALA A 339 1.80 -4.93 -10.71
CA ALA A 339 0.70 -5.89 -10.86
C ALA A 339 0.78 -6.64 -12.20
N TYR A 340 1.13 -5.96 -13.30
CA TYR A 340 1.26 -6.58 -14.61
C TYR A 340 2.37 -7.63 -14.68
N LEU A 341 3.49 -7.42 -13.99
CA LEU A 341 4.55 -8.43 -13.90
C LEU A 341 4.06 -9.74 -13.27
N VAL A 342 3.17 -9.67 -12.27
CA VAL A 342 2.54 -10.85 -11.68
C VAL A 342 1.65 -11.56 -12.70
N TYR A 343 0.76 -10.83 -13.38
CA TYR A 343 -0.21 -11.44 -14.29
C TYR A 343 0.37 -11.90 -15.62
N SER A 344 1.45 -11.27 -16.10
CA SER A 344 2.10 -11.67 -17.36
C SER A 344 3.04 -12.87 -17.21
N ALA A 345 3.31 -13.30 -15.98
CA ALA A 345 4.10 -14.49 -15.67
C ALA A 345 3.27 -15.78 -15.60
N GLU A 346 1.94 -15.68 -15.49
CA GLU A 346 0.99 -16.81 -15.57
C GLU A 346 0.70 -17.23 -17.02
#